data_AF-A0A7R9ZL18-F1
#
_entry.id   AF-A0A7R9ZL18-F1
#
_cell.length_a   1.000
_cell.length_b   1.000
_cell.length_c   1.000
_cell.angle_alpha   90.00
_cell.angle_beta   90.00
_cell.angle_gamma   90.00
#
_symmetry.space_group_name_H-M   'P 1'
#
loop_
_entity.id
_entity.type
_entity.pdbx_description
1 polymer ?
#
loop_
_entity_poly.entity_id
_entity_poly.type
_entity_poly.pdbx_seq_one_letter_code
_entity_poly.pdbx_strand_id
1 'polypeptide(L)'
;WMRAYGSKGSVIAFGDCSCITQGMLPATAQVASQQGEYLAKLMNKKYDLSPEVSQSGVLPPPTKQKSSKNATPSLSDVIASVSTKSIEYAKPFQFLNLGILAYTGGGSALAQVSAVPDTDPIKGTGQVGNAVWKAVYLSKQFSVRNRLLVLNDWTNRQIFGRDITRL
;
A
#
# COMPACT_ATOMS: atom_id res chain seq x y z
N TRP A 1 3.97 -12.82 -0.45
CA TRP A 1 4.79 -11.84 -1.19
C TRP A 1 4.18 -11.46 -2.55
N MET A 2 2.85 -11.35 -2.64
CA MET A 2 2.13 -10.97 -3.87
C MET A 2 2.37 -11.85 -5.12
N ARG A 3 2.98 -13.03 -4.96
CA ARG A 3 3.21 -13.98 -6.06
C ARG A 3 1.94 -14.78 -6.31
N ALA A 4 1.55 -14.91 -7.58
CA ALA A 4 0.46 -15.78 -7.98
C ALA A 4 0.80 -17.25 -7.68
N TYR A 5 -0.17 -17.99 -7.16
CA TYR A 5 0.00 -19.42 -6.93
C TYR A 5 0.19 -20.15 -8.26
N GLY A 6 1.12 -21.10 -8.32
CA GLY A 6 1.43 -21.85 -9.56
C GLY A 6 2.28 -21.10 -10.59
N SER A 7 2.54 -19.80 -10.44
CA SER A 7 3.30 -19.01 -11.44
C SER A 7 4.82 -19.17 -11.36
N LYS A 8 5.33 -20.02 -10.45
CA LYS A 8 6.77 -20.18 -10.19
C LYS A 8 7.49 -18.85 -9.87
N GLY A 9 6.75 -17.84 -9.40
CA GLY A 9 7.26 -16.49 -9.09
C GLY A 9 7.40 -15.56 -10.29
N SER A 10 6.97 -15.97 -11.49
CA SER A 10 6.98 -15.13 -12.70
C SER A 10 5.83 -14.11 -12.75
N VAL A 11 4.72 -14.41 -12.07
CA VAL A 11 3.52 -13.56 -12.08
C VAL A 11 3.23 -13.03 -10.68
N ILE A 12 2.96 -11.73 -10.61
CA ILE A 12 2.62 -10.98 -9.41
C ILE A 12 1.20 -10.43 -9.58
N ALA A 13 0.39 -10.49 -8.51
CA ALA A 13 -0.97 -9.96 -8.49
C ALA A 13 -1.22 -9.20 -7.18
N PHE A 14 -1.93 -8.08 -7.25
CA PHE A 14 -2.32 -7.26 -6.10
C PHE A 14 -3.58 -6.44 -6.44
N GLY A 15 -4.25 -5.91 -5.41
CA GLY A 15 -5.53 -5.21 -5.55
C GLY A 15 -6.71 -6.15 -5.78
N ASP A 16 -7.75 -5.63 -6.42
CA ASP A 16 -9.05 -6.31 -6.55
C ASP A 16 -8.99 -7.57 -7.44
N CYS A 17 -7.95 -7.72 -8.27
CA CYS A 17 -7.74 -8.92 -9.07
C CYS A 17 -7.07 -10.08 -8.31
N SER A 18 -6.74 -9.90 -7.03
CA SER A 18 -5.96 -10.85 -6.24
C SER A 18 -6.71 -11.33 -5.00
N CYS A 19 -6.58 -12.62 -4.68
CA CYS A 19 -7.02 -13.21 -3.41
C CYS A 19 -5.82 -13.75 -2.64
N ILE A 20 -5.72 -13.42 -1.35
CA ILE A 20 -4.66 -13.92 -0.48
C ILE A 20 -5.12 -15.25 0.17
N THR A 21 -4.23 -16.24 0.22
CA THR A 21 -4.52 -17.57 0.75
C THR A 21 -4.72 -17.62 2.26
N GLN A 22 -4.16 -16.68 3.01
CA GLN A 22 -4.21 -16.61 4.48
C GLN A 22 -5.44 -15.88 5.03
N GLY A 23 -6.36 -15.45 4.16
CA GLY A 23 -7.57 -14.72 4.54
C GLY A 23 -7.93 -13.66 3.50
N MET A 24 -9.23 -13.48 3.27
CA MET A 24 -9.73 -12.48 2.34
C MET A 24 -9.56 -11.09 2.95
N LEU A 25 -8.79 -10.23 2.28
CA LEU A 25 -8.70 -8.82 2.62
C LEU A 25 -9.87 -8.05 1.97
N PRO A 26 -10.28 -6.91 2.55
CA PRO A 26 -11.34 -6.10 1.98
C PRO A 26 -10.91 -5.50 0.62
N ALA A 27 -11.77 -5.61 -0.39
CA ALA A 27 -11.56 -5.02 -1.72
C ALA A 27 -11.68 -3.49 -1.65
N THR A 28 -10.59 -2.84 -1.25
CA THR A 28 -10.52 -1.40 -1.00
C THR A 28 -9.25 -0.82 -1.60
N ALA A 29 -9.33 0.44 -2.05
CA ALA A 29 -8.17 1.18 -2.55
C ALA A 29 -7.03 1.25 -1.53
N GLN A 30 -7.34 1.21 -0.24
CA GLN A 30 -6.33 1.18 0.82
C GLN A 30 -5.49 -0.11 0.78
N VAL A 31 -6.13 -1.27 0.67
CA VAL A 31 -5.44 -2.56 0.56
C VAL A 31 -4.58 -2.57 -0.69
N ALA A 32 -5.14 -2.19 -1.84
CA ALA A 32 -4.42 -2.13 -3.10
C ALA A 32 -3.19 -1.21 -3.03
N SER A 33 -3.32 -0.02 -2.44
CA SER A 33 -2.22 0.94 -2.26
C SER A 33 -1.11 0.38 -1.37
N GLN A 34 -1.45 -0.27 -0.24
CA GLN A 34 -0.44 -0.84 0.66
C GLN A 34 0.27 -2.04 0.03
N GLN A 35 -0.46 -2.87 -0.70
CA GLN A 35 0.12 -3.99 -1.44
C GLN A 35 1.09 -3.52 -2.52
N GLY A 36 0.73 -2.47 -3.27
CA GLY A 36 1.62 -1.84 -4.26
C GLY A 36 2.88 -1.26 -3.62
N GLU A 37 2.74 -0.53 -2.51
CA GLU A 37 3.88 0.04 -1.78
C GLU A 37 4.81 -1.05 -1.23
N TYR A 38 4.23 -2.13 -0.67
CA TYR A 38 5.00 -3.28 -0.18
C TYR A 38 5.78 -3.95 -1.32
N LEU A 39 5.15 -4.18 -2.46
CA LEU A 39 5.81 -4.77 -3.63
C LEU A 39 6.94 -3.87 -4.13
N ALA A 40 6.69 -2.56 -4.26
CA ALA A 40 7.70 -1.59 -4.66
C ALA A 40 8.92 -1.60 -3.71
N LYS A 41 8.68 -1.70 -2.39
CA LYS A 41 9.76 -1.85 -1.40
C LYS A 41 10.58 -3.12 -1.61
N LEU A 42 9.96 -4.24 -1.95
CA LEU A 42 10.68 -5.49 -2.24
C LEU A 42 11.56 -5.34 -3.49
N MET A 43 11.02 -4.75 -4.56
CA MET A 43 11.76 -4.53 -5.81
C MET A 43 12.93 -3.55 -5.60
N ASN A 44 12.69 -2.43 -4.92
CA ASN A 44 13.73 -1.43 -4.62
C ASN A 44 14.86 -1.99 -3.74
N LYS A 45 14.54 -2.94 -2.86
CA LYS A 45 15.52 -3.65 -2.02
C LYS A 45 16.17 -4.86 -2.71
N LYS A 46 15.89 -5.08 -4.01
CA LYS A 46 16.45 -6.18 -4.82
C LYS A 46 16.20 -7.57 -4.22
N TYR A 47 15.00 -7.79 -3.67
CA TYR A 47 14.58 -9.13 -3.31
C TYR A 47 14.33 -9.97 -4.57
N ASP A 48 14.78 -11.21 -4.54
CA ASP A 48 14.48 -12.19 -5.58
C ASP A 48 13.04 -12.71 -5.42
N LEU A 49 12.17 -12.27 -6.32
CA LEU A 49 10.76 -12.67 -6.33
C LEU A 49 10.54 -14.00 -7.07
N SER A 50 11.52 -14.45 -7.85
CA SER A 50 11.47 -15.65 -8.70
C SER A 50 12.53 -16.68 -8.30
N PRO A 51 12.50 -17.21 -7.07
CA PRO A 51 13.44 -18.26 -6.66
C PRO A 51 13.19 -19.54 -7.45
N GLU A 52 14.25 -20.32 -7.67
CA GLU A 52 14.13 -21.66 -8.28
C GLU A 52 13.16 -22.52 -7.47
N VAL A 53 12.24 -23.17 -8.17
CA VAL A 53 11.12 -23.92 -7.59
C VAL A 53 11.66 -25.11 -6.81
N SER A 54 11.38 -25.16 -5.50
CA SER A 54 11.55 -26.38 -4.73
C SER A 54 10.56 -27.44 -5.24
N GLN A 55 11.01 -28.69 -5.41
CA GLN A 55 10.24 -29.80 -6.02
C GLN A 55 8.85 -30.05 -5.38
N SER A 56 8.59 -29.49 -4.21
CA SER A 56 7.32 -29.48 -3.48
C SER A 56 6.30 -28.42 -3.93
N GLY A 57 6.60 -27.58 -4.92
CA GLY A 57 5.69 -26.55 -5.44
C GLY A 57 5.49 -25.33 -4.51
N VAL A 58 6.10 -25.35 -3.33
CA VAL A 58 6.08 -24.24 -2.37
C VAL A 58 7.25 -23.33 -2.66
N LEU A 59 6.98 -22.06 -3.00
CA LEU A 59 8.02 -21.07 -3.25
C LEU A 59 8.59 -20.53 -1.93
N PRO A 60 9.92 -20.56 -1.73
CA PRO A 60 10.54 -20.02 -0.52
C PRO A 60 10.36 -18.50 -0.43
N PRO A 61 10.46 -17.91 0.78
CA PRO A 61 10.44 -16.46 0.95
C PRO A 61 11.47 -15.76 0.05
N PRO A 62 11.14 -14.61 -0.57
CA PRO A 62 12.09 -13.78 -1.28
C PRO A 62 13.30 -13.47 -0.40
N THR A 63 14.48 -13.67 -0.96
CA THR A 63 15.76 -13.36 -0.33
C THR A 63 16.38 -12.18 -1.04
N LYS A 64 17.14 -11.34 -0.33
CA LYS A 64 17.92 -10.29 -1.02
C LYS A 64 18.95 -10.95 -1.93
N GLN A 65 19.00 -10.54 -3.20
CA GLN A 65 20.09 -10.96 -4.07
C GLN A 65 21.41 -10.48 -3.46
N LYS A 66 22.36 -11.40 -3.27
CA LYS A 66 23.74 -11.04 -2.96
C LYS A 66 24.23 -10.20 -4.14
N SER A 67 24.67 -8.98 -3.87
CA SER A 67 25.18 -8.08 -4.90
C SER A 67 26.36 -8.75 -5.60
N SER A 68 26.16 -9.27 -6.80
CA SER A 68 27.07 -9.22 -7.94
C SER A 68 26.69 -10.31 -8.94
N LYS A 69 26.30 -9.88 -10.16
CA LYS A 69 26.48 -10.73 -11.34
C LYS A 69 27.42 -10.09 -12.39
N ASN A 70 27.65 -8.76 -12.37
CA ASN A 70 28.41 -8.08 -13.44
C ASN A 70 29.49 -7.08 -12.97
N ALA A 71 29.82 -6.96 -11.67
CA ALA A 71 30.91 -6.11 -11.20
C ALA A 71 31.95 -6.97 -10.49
N THR A 72 33.24 -6.81 -10.84
CA THR A 72 34.37 -7.46 -10.15
C THR A 72 34.21 -7.25 -8.64
N PRO A 73 33.93 -8.30 -7.86
CA PRO A 73 33.62 -8.13 -6.45
C PRO A 73 34.85 -7.57 -5.72
N SER A 74 34.67 -6.48 -4.99
CA SER A 74 35.72 -5.95 -4.12
C SER A 74 35.99 -6.95 -3.00
N LEU A 75 37.25 -7.06 -2.55
CA LEU A 75 37.64 -7.86 -1.38
C LEU A 75 36.81 -7.50 -0.13
N SER A 76 36.39 -6.24 0.00
CA SER A 76 35.50 -5.78 1.06
C SER A 76 34.11 -6.43 1.00
N ASP A 77 33.57 -6.66 -0.19
CA ASP A 77 32.26 -7.27 -0.39
C ASP A 77 32.30 -8.76 -0.01
N VAL A 78 33.42 -9.42 -0.31
CA VAL A 78 33.64 -10.82 0.07
C VAL A 78 33.73 -10.96 1.59
N ILE A 79 34.56 -10.13 2.25
CA ILE A 79 34.71 -10.15 3.72
C ILE A 79 33.40 -9.77 4.42
N ALA A 80 32.69 -8.76 3.91
CA ALA A 80 31.38 -8.38 4.43
C ALA A 80 30.35 -9.51 4.24
N SER A 81 30.35 -10.20 3.11
CA SER A 81 29.42 -11.33 2.86
C SER A 81 29.71 -12.57 3.71
N VAL A 82 30.98 -12.80 4.06
CA VAL A 82 31.42 -13.88 4.95
C VAL A 82 31.06 -13.56 6.41
N SER A 83 31.28 -12.32 6.84
CA SER A 83 30.91 -11.85 8.18
C SER A 83 29.38 -11.75 8.35
N THR A 84 28.66 -11.36 7.28
CA THR A 84 27.20 -11.13 7.27
C THR A 84 26.46 -12.31 6.65
N LYS A 85 26.80 -13.55 7.03
CA LYS A 85 26.19 -14.80 6.51
C LYS A 85 24.71 -14.98 6.91
N SER A 86 23.92 -13.91 7.06
CA SER A 86 22.48 -13.95 7.27
C SER A 86 21.76 -13.74 5.94
N ILE A 87 21.09 -14.79 5.46
CA ILE A 87 20.11 -14.65 4.37
C ILE A 87 18.96 -13.80 4.92
N GLU A 88 18.82 -12.58 4.42
CA GLU A 88 17.73 -11.70 4.82
C GLU A 88 16.46 -12.06 4.04
N TYR A 89 15.50 -12.66 4.74
CA TYR A 89 14.18 -13.00 4.19
C TYR A 89 13.25 -11.78 4.21
N ALA A 90 12.45 -11.62 3.15
CA ALA A 90 11.40 -10.63 3.10
C ALA A 90 10.29 -10.97 4.10
N LYS A 91 9.92 -10.01 4.97
CA LYS A 91 8.73 -10.14 5.82
C LYS A 91 7.47 -10.30 4.97
N PRO A 92 6.49 -11.13 5.37
CA PRO A 92 5.23 -11.26 4.65
C PRO A 92 4.44 -9.96 4.66
N PHE A 93 3.53 -9.79 3.70
CA PHE A 93 2.63 -8.65 3.67
C PHE A 93 1.67 -8.71 4.86
N GLN A 94 1.49 -7.59 5.55
CA GLN A 94 0.51 -7.42 6.62
C GLN A 94 -0.30 -6.17 6.30
N PHE A 95 -1.63 -6.33 6.26
CA PHE A 95 -2.53 -5.22 6.01
C PHE A 95 -2.68 -4.38 7.28
N LEU A 96 -2.47 -3.07 7.16
CA LEU A 96 -2.73 -2.11 8.22
C LEU A 96 -4.09 -1.45 7.96
N ASN A 97 -5.10 -1.76 8.77
CA ASN A 97 -6.37 -1.06 8.71
C ASN A 97 -6.22 0.35 9.30
N LEU A 98 -6.47 1.38 8.48
CA LEU A 98 -6.32 2.78 8.86
C LEU A 98 -7.67 3.38 9.28
N GLY A 99 -8.73 2.55 9.27
CA GLY A 99 -10.10 2.94 9.55
C GLY A 99 -10.91 3.25 8.28
N ILE A 100 -12.09 3.83 8.48
CA ILE A 100 -13.08 4.09 7.44
C ILE A 100 -13.53 5.54 7.45
N LEU A 101 -13.86 6.05 6.27
CA LEU A 101 -14.29 7.43 6.06
C LEU A 101 -15.51 7.41 5.13
N ALA A 102 -16.66 7.88 5.60
CA ALA A 102 -17.91 7.87 4.86
C ALA A 102 -18.63 9.21 4.98
N TYR A 103 -18.80 9.91 3.85
CA TYR A 103 -19.61 11.13 3.81
C TYR A 103 -21.10 10.77 3.87
N THR A 104 -21.85 11.38 4.78
CA THR A 104 -23.27 11.05 5.01
C THR A 104 -24.25 12.09 4.46
N GLY A 105 -23.75 13.17 3.85
CA GLY A 105 -24.58 14.26 3.33
C GLY A 105 -24.73 15.42 4.31
N GLY A 106 -25.29 16.54 3.84
CA GLY A 106 -25.57 17.71 4.69
C GLY A 106 -24.35 18.31 5.40
N GLY A 107 -23.14 18.12 4.85
CA GLY A 107 -21.91 18.57 5.50
C GLY A 107 -21.47 17.71 6.69
N SER A 108 -21.99 16.50 6.80
CA SER A 108 -21.63 15.51 7.82
C SER A 108 -20.89 14.32 7.22
N ALA A 109 -19.97 13.75 8.00
CA ALA A 109 -19.31 12.49 7.66
C ALA A 109 -18.97 11.68 8.91
N LEU A 110 -18.87 10.37 8.74
CA LEU A 110 -18.33 9.44 9.73
C LEU A 110 -16.87 9.19 9.40
N ALA A 111 -15.99 9.47 10.36
CA ALA A 111 -14.56 9.26 10.26
C ALA A 111 -14.11 8.39 11.43
N GLN A 112 -13.64 7.19 11.12
CA GLN A 112 -12.97 6.32 12.08
C GLN A 112 -11.54 6.17 11.58
N VAL A 113 -10.56 6.63 12.36
CA VAL A 113 -9.15 6.57 11.98
C VAL A 113 -8.40 5.71 13.00
N SER A 114 -7.73 4.68 12.52
CA SER A 114 -6.85 3.83 13.32
C SER A 114 -5.42 4.10 12.88
N ALA A 115 -4.63 4.76 13.73
CA ALA A 115 -3.25 5.12 13.42
C ALA A 115 -2.26 4.00 13.80
N VAL A 116 -2.56 3.23 14.85
CA VAL A 116 -1.67 2.21 15.41
C VAL A 116 -2.42 0.89 15.56
N PRO A 117 -1.83 -0.24 15.14
CA PRO A 117 -2.36 -1.58 15.45
C PRO A 117 -2.62 -1.73 16.95
N ASP A 118 -3.75 -2.32 17.33
CA ASP A 118 -4.17 -2.55 18.73
C ASP A 118 -4.47 -1.31 19.59
N THR A 119 -4.66 -0.14 18.99
CA THR A 119 -5.16 1.05 19.70
C THR A 119 -6.59 1.39 19.32
N ASP A 120 -7.32 1.99 20.27
CA ASP A 120 -8.68 2.45 20.03
C ASP A 120 -8.72 3.47 18.89
N PRO A 121 -9.59 3.26 17.88
CA PRO A 121 -9.68 4.16 16.75
C PRO A 121 -10.28 5.48 17.17
N ILE A 122 -9.71 6.58 16.67
CA ILE A 122 -10.25 7.92 16.85
C ILE A 122 -11.51 8.03 16.01
N LYS A 123 -12.63 8.38 16.65
CA LYS A 123 -13.95 8.52 16.00
C LYS A 123 -14.34 9.99 15.93
N GLY A 124 -14.64 10.46 14.72
CA GLY A 124 -15.23 11.76 14.43
C GLY A 124 -16.55 11.57 13.68
N THR A 125 -17.56 12.35 14.05
CA THR A 125 -18.88 12.33 13.38
C THR A 125 -19.34 13.75 13.07
N GLY A 126 -20.36 13.88 12.22
CA GLY A 126 -20.94 15.18 11.86
C GLY A 126 -19.97 16.08 11.10
N GLN A 127 -19.97 17.38 11.44
CA GLN A 127 -19.14 18.38 10.77
C GLN A 127 -17.63 18.17 11.01
N VAL A 128 -17.26 17.73 12.21
CA VAL A 128 -15.86 17.40 12.54
C VAL A 128 -15.39 16.23 11.70
N GLY A 129 -16.20 15.17 11.61
CA GLY A 129 -15.93 14.04 10.73
C GLY A 129 -15.82 14.46 9.26
N ASN A 130 -16.64 15.42 8.80
CA ASN A 130 -16.56 15.96 7.43
C ASN A 130 -15.27 16.75 7.18
N ALA A 131 -14.79 17.53 8.15
CA ALA A 131 -13.50 18.22 8.03
C ALA A 131 -12.34 17.21 7.95
N VAL A 132 -12.36 16.17 8.79
CA VAL A 132 -11.37 15.08 8.75
C VAL A 132 -11.43 14.34 7.41
N TRP A 133 -12.63 14.01 6.92
CA TRP A 133 -12.85 13.39 5.61
C TRP A 133 -12.22 14.24 4.49
N LYS A 134 -12.53 15.55 4.43
CA LYS A 134 -11.95 16.47 3.44
C LYS A 134 -10.42 16.51 3.51
N ALA A 135 -9.86 16.59 4.72
CA ALA A 135 -8.41 16.67 4.94
C ALA A 135 -7.68 15.40 4.47
N VAL A 136 -8.22 14.22 4.78
CA VAL A 136 -7.61 12.94 4.35
C VAL A 136 -7.68 12.81 2.83
N TYR A 137 -8.82 13.09 2.20
CA TYR A 137 -8.96 12.98 0.75
C TYR A 137 -8.02 13.93 0.00
N LEU A 138 -7.87 15.17 0.48
CA LEU A 138 -6.89 16.11 -0.09
C LEU A 138 -5.45 15.60 0.06
N SER A 139 -5.11 15.05 1.23
CA SER A 139 -3.77 14.54 1.51
C SER A 139 -3.42 13.30 0.67
N LYS A 140 -4.41 12.46 0.38
CA LYS A 140 -4.23 11.21 -0.40
C LYS A 140 -4.11 11.44 -1.90
N GLN A 141 -4.45 12.62 -2.41
CA GLN A 141 -4.33 12.89 -3.84
C GLN A 141 -2.87 12.96 -4.28
N PHE A 142 -2.53 12.31 -5.40
CA PHE A 142 -1.14 12.20 -5.88
C PHE A 142 -0.54 13.50 -6.45
N SER A 143 -1.36 14.48 -6.85
CA SER A 143 -0.90 15.69 -7.54
C SER A 143 -1.38 16.97 -6.87
N VAL A 144 -0.47 17.92 -6.65
CA VAL A 144 -0.77 19.25 -6.09
C VAL A 144 -1.78 20.01 -6.94
N ARG A 145 -1.67 19.91 -8.27
CA ARG A 145 -2.66 20.51 -9.19
C ARG A 145 -4.05 19.98 -8.90
N ASN A 146 -4.20 18.67 -8.75
CA ASN A 146 -5.51 18.09 -8.44
C ASN A 146 -6.00 18.48 -7.05
N ARG A 147 -5.12 18.62 -6.07
CA ARG A 147 -5.49 19.11 -4.72
C ARG A 147 -6.06 20.52 -4.79
N LEU A 148 -5.40 21.43 -5.50
CA LEU A 148 -5.86 22.81 -5.66
C LEU A 148 -7.16 22.90 -6.45
N LEU A 149 -7.32 22.07 -7.50
CA LEU A 149 -8.57 21.99 -8.26
C LEU A 149 -9.75 21.56 -7.38
N VAL A 150 -9.56 20.53 -6.55
CA VAL A 150 -10.60 20.06 -5.61
C VAL A 150 -10.90 21.10 -4.52
N LEU A 151 -9.87 21.78 -4.01
CA LEU A 151 -10.06 22.87 -3.05
C LEU A 151 -10.88 24.02 -3.67
N ASN A 152 -10.54 24.43 -4.89
CA ASN A 152 -11.26 25.48 -5.60
C ASN A 152 -12.72 25.07 -5.86
N ASP A 153 -12.95 23.82 -6.26
CA ASP A 153 -14.30 23.29 -6.43
C ASP A 153 -15.12 23.34 -5.13
N TRP A 154 -14.53 22.93 -4.01
CA TRP A 154 -15.21 23.00 -2.70
C TRP A 154 -15.49 24.42 -2.24
N THR A 155 -14.56 25.36 -2.48
CA THR A 155 -14.74 26.78 -2.16
C THR A 155 -15.87 27.39 -3.01
N ASN A 156 -15.85 27.17 -4.32
CA ASN A 156 -16.90 27.67 -5.21
C ASN A 156 -18.25 27.06 -4.86
N ARG A 157 -18.31 25.77 -4.53
CA ARG A 157 -19.53 25.11 -4.04
C ARG A 157 -20.06 25.74 -2.76
N GLN A 158 -19.19 26.24 -1.88
CA GLN A 158 -19.59 26.86 -0.62
C GLN A 158 -20.11 28.29 -0.82
N ILE A 159 -19.52 29.05 -1.75
CA ILE A 159 -19.91 30.44 -2.02
C ILE A 159 -21.13 30.52 -2.96
N PHE A 160 -21.10 29.76 -4.05
CA PHE A 160 -22.09 29.86 -5.13
C PHE A 160 -23.12 28.73 -5.12
N GLY A 161 -22.96 27.72 -4.26
CA GLY A 161 -23.79 26.52 -4.28
C GLY A 161 -23.32 25.52 -5.34
N ARG A 162 -24.06 24.41 -5.50
CA ARG A 162 -23.71 23.36 -6.46
C ARG A 162 -24.23 23.77 -7.85
N ASP A 163 -23.33 23.90 -8.82
CA ASP A 163 -23.76 24.11 -10.21
C ASP A 163 -24.53 22.86 -10.68
N ILE A 164 -25.78 23.06 -11.08
CA ILE A 164 -26.71 22.02 -11.57
C ILE A 164 -27.07 22.23 -13.03
N THR A 165 -26.40 23.15 -13.74
CA THR A 165 -26.74 23.53 -15.13
C THR A 165 -26.49 22.40 -16.14
N ARG A 166 -25.94 21.26 -15.69
CA ARG A 166 -25.86 20.00 -16.43
C ARG A 166 -26.28 18.84 -15.54
N LEU A 167 -27.58 18.59 -15.48
CA LEU A 167 -28.19 17.32 -15.11
C LEU A 167 -29.02 16.81 -16.29
#